data_AF-A0A0G0D5G1-F1
#
_entry.id   AF-A0A0G0D5G1-F1
#
_cell.length_a   1.000
_cell.length_b   1.000
_cell.length_c   1.000
_cell.angle_alpha   90.00
_cell.angle_beta   90.00
_cell.angle_gamma   90.00
#
_symmetry.space_group_name_H-M   'P 1'
#
loop_
_entity.id
_entity.type
_entity.pdbx_description
1 polymer ?
#
loop_
_entity_poly.entity_id
_entity_poly.type
_entity_poly.pdbx_seq_one_letter_code
_entity_poly.pdbx_strand_id
1 'polypeptide(L)' 'EKQLNAPIEYKESFKVIGRDKVISSELAYRIADSAGLRNLLVHHYDEIDLDRFYDGLKGGIADYEQYIKEVNQYINK' A
#
# COMPACT_ATOMS: atom_id res chain seq x y z
N GLU A 1 -17.01 18.68 15.03
CA GLU A 1 -15.83 18.61 14.14
C GLU A 1 -16.14 17.62 13.03
N LYS A 2 -15.97 18.00 11.75
CA LYS A 2 -16.21 17.07 10.64
C LYS A 2 -15.12 16.01 10.65
N GLN A 3 -15.50 14.76 10.92
CA GLN A 3 -14.65 13.60 10.67
C GLN A 3 -14.27 13.62 9.18
N LEU A 4 -13.05 14.09 8.90
CA LEU A 4 -12.43 13.93 7.60
C LEU A 4 -12.21 12.43 7.43
N ASN A 5 -13.11 11.77 6.69
CA ASN A 5 -12.91 10.41 6.21
C ASN A 5 -11.51 10.34 5.58
N ALA A 6 -10.54 9.79 6.32
CA ALA A 6 -9.17 9.65 5.86
C ALA A 6 -9.16 8.83 4.56
N PRO A 7 -8.33 9.18 3.58
CA PRO A 7 -8.64 8.95 2.18
C PRO A 7 -8.60 7.46 1.84
N ILE A 8 -9.76 6.97 1.43
CA ILE A 8 -9.92 5.86 0.48
C ILE A 8 -8.99 6.06 -0.75
N GLU A 9 -8.57 7.31 -1.02
CA GLU A 9 -7.87 7.76 -2.24
C GLU A 9 -6.44 7.21 -2.44
N TYR A 10 -5.61 7.03 -1.39
CA TYR A 10 -4.24 6.52 -1.61
C TYR A 10 -4.22 5.05 -2.05
N LYS A 11 -5.16 4.26 -1.54
CA LYS A 11 -5.34 2.86 -1.94
C LYS A 11 -5.74 2.77 -3.41
N GLU A 12 -6.63 3.68 -3.84
CA GLU A 12 -7.08 3.74 -5.23
C GLU A 12 -5.95 4.14 -6.19
N SER A 13 -4.98 4.96 -5.77
CA SER A 13 -3.82 5.30 -6.60
C SER A 13 -3.06 4.06 -7.08
N PHE A 14 -2.83 3.07 -6.21
CA PHE A 14 -2.17 1.82 -6.59
C PHE A 14 -3.01 1.00 -7.59
N LYS A 15 -4.32 0.96 -7.41
CA LYS A 15 -5.23 0.27 -8.35
C LYS A 15 -5.26 0.93 -9.72
N VAL A 16 -5.24 2.27 -9.77
CA VAL A 16 -5.20 3.03 -11.04
C VAL A 16 -3.96 2.67 -11.83
N ILE A 17 -2.77 2.73 -11.22
CA ILE A 17 -1.53 2.40 -11.93
C ILE A 17 -1.42 0.91 -12.30
N GLY A 18 -2.08 0.01 -11.54
CA GLY A 18 -2.22 -1.40 -11.88
C GLY A 18 -3.14 -1.65 -13.08
N ARG A 19 -4.24 -0.89 -13.19
CA ARG A 19 -5.15 -0.93 -14.35
C ARG A 19 -4.45 -0.41 -15.61
N ASP A 20 -3.65 0.64 -15.45
CA ASP A 20 -2.93 1.28 -16.55
C ASP A 20 -1.62 0.54 -16.90
N LYS A 21 -1.39 -0.65 -16.29
CA LYS A 21 -0.27 -1.57 -16.55
C LYS A 21 1.12 -0.97 -16.28
N VAL A 22 1.20 0.03 -15.40
CA VAL A 22 2.47 0.54 -14.86
C VAL A 22 3.10 -0.50 -13.95
N ILE A 23 2.26 -1.17 -13.16
CA ILE A 23 2.59 -2.33 -12.33
C ILE A 23 1.59 -3.47 -12.60
N SER A 24 1.94 -4.69 -12.21
CA SER A 24 1.07 -5.86 -12.30
C SER A 24 -0.16 -5.68 -11.41
N SER A 25 -1.33 -6.13 -11.88
CA SER A 25 -2.57 -5.96 -11.14
C SER A 25 -2.55 -6.69 -9.79
N GLU A 26 -1.90 -7.85 -9.71
CA GLU A 26 -1.71 -8.56 -8.43
C GLU A 26 -0.90 -7.73 -7.43
N LEU A 27 0.20 -7.11 -7.87
CA LEU A 27 1.02 -6.24 -7.01
C LEU A 27 0.25 -4.99 -6.57
N ALA A 28 -0.52 -4.39 -7.49
CA ALA A 28 -1.37 -3.25 -7.19
C ALA A 28 -2.36 -3.56 -6.06
N TYR A 29 -2.98 -4.74 -6.06
CA TYR A 29 -3.89 -5.15 -4.98
C TYR A 29 -3.15 -5.36 -3.65
N ARG A 30 -1.96 -5.98 -3.64
CA ARG A 30 -1.21 -6.23 -2.40
C ARG A 30 -0.70 -4.95 -1.73
N ILE A 31 -0.12 -4.02 -2.51
CA ILE A 31 0.36 -2.73 -1.97
C ILE A 31 -0.79 -1.78 -1.65
N ALA A 32 -1.92 -1.87 -2.34
CA ALA A 32 -3.12 -1.13 -1.97
C ALA A 32 -3.53 -1.40 -0.50
N ASP A 33 -3.40 -2.64 -0.02
CA ASP A 33 -3.71 -2.96 1.39
C ASP A 33 -2.74 -2.30 2.38
N SER A 34 -1.46 -2.12 2.03
CA SER A 34 -0.49 -1.43 2.90
C SER A 34 -0.80 0.06 3.08
N ALA A 35 -1.46 0.71 2.11
CA ALA A 35 -1.87 2.11 2.22
C ALA A 35 -2.89 2.36 3.36
N GLY A 36 -3.72 1.37 3.68
CA GLY A 36 -4.66 1.43 4.80
C GLY A 36 -3.97 1.37 6.17
N LEU A 37 -2.82 0.69 6.24
CA LEU A 37 -2.01 0.51 7.45
C LEU A 37 -1.52 1.84 8.02
N ARG A 38 -1.21 2.81 7.15
CA ARG A 38 -0.79 4.16 7.54
C ARG A 38 -1.82 4.87 8.42
N ASN A 39 -3.11 4.66 8.19
CA ASN A 39 -4.16 5.29 9.01
C ASN A 39 -4.34 4.56 10.35
N LEU A 40 -4.18 3.24 10.37
CA LEU A 40 -4.20 2.44 11.59
C LEU A 40 -3.06 2.85 12.53
N LEU A 41 -1.85 3.03 11.99
CA LEU A 41 -0.66 3.44 12.75
C LEU A 41 -0.75 4.86 13.32
N VAL A 42 -1.50 5.76 12.70
CA VAL A 42 -1.62 7.16 13.17
C VAL A 42 -2.71 7.31 14.22
N HIS A 43 -3.80 6.56 14.11
CA HIS A 43 -4.99 6.75 14.94
C HIS A 43 -5.22 5.69 16.01
N HIS A 44 -4.69 4.48 15.84
CA HIS A 44 -4.99 3.33 16.70
C HIS A 44 -3.74 2.60 17.18
N TYR A 45 -2.57 3.23 17.19
CA TYR A 45 -1.31 2.55 17.49
C TYR A 45 -1.29 1.85 18.86
N ASP A 46 -1.99 2.41 19.86
CA ASP A 46 -2.14 1.83 21.20
C ASP A 46 -2.98 0.54 21.22
N GLU A 47 -3.76 0.29 20.17
CA GLU A 47 -4.65 -0.87 20.03
C GLU A 47 -4.12 -1.91 19.01
N ILE A 48 -2.96 -1.64 18.38
CA ILE A 48 -2.38 -2.53 17.38
C ILE A 48 -1.65 -3.69 18.07
N ASP A 49 -1.99 -4.91 17.65
CA ASP A 49 -1.16 -6.09 17.88
C ASP A 49 0.12 -5.97 17.04
N LEU A 50 1.21 -5.56 17.71
CA LEU A 50 2.50 -5.31 17.09
C LEU A 50 3.13 -6.56 16.47
N ASP A 51 2.85 -7.76 17.01
CA ASP A 51 3.38 -9.01 16.48
C ASP A 51 2.73 -9.33 15.12
N ARG A 52 1.39 -9.21 15.05
CA ARG A 52 0.64 -9.36 13.79
C ARG A 52 1.04 -8.30 12.76
N PHE A 53 1.24 -7.06 13.21
CA PHE A 53 1.71 -5.99 12.35
C PHE A 53 3.11 -6.28 11.78
N TYR A 54 4.04 -6.70 12.63
CA TYR A 54 5.41 -7.03 12.23
C TYR A 54 5.47 -8.20 11.25
N ASP A 55 4.65 -9.24 11.46
CA ASP A 55 4.57 -10.35 10.52
C ASP A 55 3.96 -9.95 9.17
N GLY A 56 3.00 -9.02 9.16
CA GLY A 56 2.48 -8.42 7.92
C GLY A 56 3.53 -7.60 7.16
N LEU A 57 4.45 -6.93 7.85
CA LEU A 57 5.51 -6.14 7.23
C LEU A 57 6.53 -7.00 6.44
N LYS A 58 6.82 -8.23 6.90
CA LYS A 58 7.79 -9.11 6.22
C LYS A 58 7.39 -9.41 4.77
N GLY A 59 6.10 -9.60 4.51
CA GLY A 59 5.58 -9.75 3.14
C GLY A 59 5.59 -8.44 2.36
N GLY A 60 5.33 -7.32 3.03
CA GLY A 60 5.29 -5.99 2.41
C GLY A 60 6.62 -5.53 1.83
N ILE A 61 7.76 -5.89 2.44
CA ILE A 61 9.08 -5.48 1.93
C ILE A 61 9.29 -5.98 0.49
N ALA A 62 9.03 -7.26 0.23
CA ALA A 62 9.20 -7.86 -1.10
C ALA A 62 8.25 -7.22 -2.14
N ASP A 63 7.02 -6.88 -1.74
CA ASP A 63 6.08 -6.17 -2.61
C ASP A 63 6.62 -4.78 -2.98
N TYR A 64 7.17 -4.01 -2.03
CA TYR A 64 7.76 -2.70 -2.32
C TYR A 64 9.01 -2.78 -3.21
N GLU A 65 9.85 -3.81 -3.05
CA GLU A 65 10.97 -4.06 -3.95
C GLU A 65 10.48 -4.29 -5.39
N GLN A 66 9.44 -5.10 -5.55
CA GLN A 66 8.86 -5.38 -6.86
C GLN A 66 8.19 -4.13 -7.46
N TYR A 67 7.54 -3.32 -6.64
CA TYR A 67 6.95 -2.05 -7.07
C TYR A 67 7.99 -1.09 -7.65
N ILE A 68 9.11 -0.91 -6.94
CA ILE A 68 10.20 -0.06 -7.40
C ILE A 68 10.75 -0.57 -8.75
N LYS A 69 10.91 -1.89 -8.88
CA LYS A 69 11.37 -2.52 -10.12
C LYS A 69 10.40 -2.27 -11.29
N GLU A 70 9.12 -2.53 -11.12
CA GLU A 70 8.12 -2.39 -12.19
C GLU A 70 7.92 -0.92 -12.60
N VAL A 71 7.86 0.00 -11.63
CA VAL A 71 7.80 1.45 -11.92
C VAL A 71 9.04 1.92 -12.67
N ASN A 72 10.24 1.49 -12.27
CA ASN A 72 11.47 1.83 -12.99
C ASN A 72 11.48 1.26 -14.42
N GLN A 73 10.97 0.05 -14.62
CA GLN A 73 10.83 -0.52 -15.97
C GLN A 73 9.85 0.26 -16.84
N TYR A 74 8.79 0.82 -16.24
CA TYR A 74 7.83 1.67 -16.95
C TYR A 74 8.43 3.04 -17.33
N ILE A 75 9.18 3.67 -16.42
CA ILE A 75 9.76 5.01 -16.65
C ILE A 75 10.94 4.98 -17.62
N ASN A 76 11.75 3.91 -17.61
CA ASN A 76 12.93 3.77 -18.47
C ASN A 76 12.63 3.11 -19.83
N LYS A 77 11.35 2.91 -20.15
CA LYS A 77 10.88 2.53 -21.50
C LYS A 77 10.78 3.75 -22.40
#